data_AF-A0A967SSH3-F1
#
_entry.id   AF-A0A967SSH3-F1
#
_cell.length_a   1.000
_cell.length_b   1.000
_cell.length_c   1.000
_cell.angle_alpha   90.00
_cell.angle_beta   90.00
_cell.angle_gamma   90.00
#
_symmetry.space_group_name_H-M   'P 1'
#
loop_
_entity.id
_entity.type
_entity.pdbx_description
1 polymer ?
#
loop_
_entity_poly.entity_id
_entity_poly.type
_entity_poly.pdbx_seq_one_letter_code
_entity_poly.pdbx_strand_id
1 'polypeptide(L)'
;GDDGWYPAAVAAHAMAWGRAARLNRRLVRERRIAQDVVAFAFPIVVGAAMLVVWATARPGVEPGALEAAMDEEIAALADLADDEVTRAVRL
;
A
#
# COMPACT_ATOMS: atom_id res chain seq x y z
N GLY A 1 16.52 -4.24 -10.15
CA GLY A 1 15.58 -5.16 -9.52
C GLY A 1 15.47 -6.38 -10.39
N ASP A 2 15.34 -7.55 -9.79
CA ASP A 2 14.91 -8.75 -10.51
C ASP A 2 13.43 -8.61 -10.97
N ASP A 3 12.92 -9.61 -11.68
CA ASP A 3 11.55 -9.65 -12.23
C ASP A 3 10.45 -9.28 -11.22
N GLY A 4 10.63 -9.57 -9.92
CA GLY A 4 9.72 -9.22 -8.83
C GLY A 4 9.57 -7.72 -8.55
N TRP A 5 10.43 -6.87 -9.12
CA TRP A 5 10.31 -5.42 -8.97
C TRP A 5 9.08 -4.83 -9.66
N TYR A 6 8.73 -5.32 -10.86
CA TYR A 6 7.57 -4.84 -11.60
C TYR A 6 6.24 -5.06 -10.86
N PRO A 7 5.91 -6.27 -10.37
CA PRO A 7 4.70 -6.46 -9.57
C PRO A 7 4.74 -5.69 -8.24
N ALA A 8 5.89 -5.55 -7.59
CA ALA A 8 6.03 -4.73 -6.39
C ALA A 8 5.76 -3.23 -6.66
N ALA A 9 6.24 -2.71 -7.78
CA ALA A 9 6.00 -1.33 -8.20
C ALA A 9 4.51 -1.11 -8.51
N VAL A 10 3.85 -2.04 -9.21
CA VAL A 10 2.40 -1.97 -9.48
C VAL A 10 1.60 -2.03 -8.17
N ALA A 11 1.97 -2.94 -7.26
CA ALA A 11 1.35 -3.05 -5.94
C ALA A 11 1.50 -1.77 -5.11
N ALA A 12 2.69 -1.16 -5.08
CA ALA A 12 2.93 0.11 -4.40
C ALA A 12 2.03 1.22 -4.96
N HIS A 13 1.90 1.31 -6.29
CA HIS A 13 1.06 2.30 -6.94
C HIS A 13 -0.44 2.09 -6.64
N ALA A 14 -0.93 0.86 -6.74
CA ALA A 14 -2.33 0.54 -6.43
C ALA A 14 -2.69 0.80 -4.96
N MET A 15 -1.76 0.51 -4.03
CA MET A 15 -2.00 0.63 -2.60
C MET A 15 -1.87 2.05 -2.05
N ALA A 16 -0.88 2.83 -2.51
CA ALA A 16 -0.54 4.10 -1.86
C ALA A 16 -0.30 5.29 -2.80
N TRP A 17 -0.27 5.13 -4.12
CA TRP A 17 0.00 6.29 -4.99
C TRP A 17 -1.28 7.10 -5.25
N GLY A 18 -1.35 8.26 -4.59
CA GLY A 18 -2.39 9.27 -4.76
C GLY A 18 -3.53 9.20 -3.72
N ARG A 19 -4.31 10.28 -3.60
CA ARG A 19 -5.45 10.40 -2.67
C ARG A 19 -6.56 9.36 -2.87
N ALA A 20 -6.56 8.68 -4.00
CA ALA A 20 -7.54 7.65 -4.35
C ALA A 20 -7.06 6.23 -4.03
N ALA A 21 -5.81 6.07 -3.58
CA ALA A 21 -5.24 4.77 -3.27
C ALA A 21 -5.98 4.10 -2.10
N ARG A 22 -6.12 2.77 -2.17
CA ARG A 22 -7.04 2.00 -1.31
C ARG A 22 -6.75 2.18 0.18
N LEU A 23 -5.47 2.16 0.59
CA LEU A 23 -5.07 2.38 1.98
C LEU A 23 -5.37 3.81 2.45
N ASN A 24 -5.16 4.81 1.59
CA ASN A 24 -5.49 6.20 1.93
C ASN A 24 -7.00 6.38 2.14
N ARG A 25 -7.81 5.81 1.24
CA ARG A 25 -9.28 5.84 1.35
C ARG A 25 -9.74 5.15 2.63
N ARG A 26 -9.31 3.91 2.88
CA ARG A 26 -9.76 3.09 4.00
C ARG A 26 -9.23 3.59 5.36
N LEU A 27 -7.92 3.79 5.50
CA LEU A 27 -7.30 4.04 6.81
C LEU A 27 -7.31 5.52 7.21
N VAL A 28 -7.18 6.45 6.25
CA VAL A 28 -7.09 7.89 6.53
C VAL A 28 -8.46 8.56 6.47
N ARG A 29 -9.29 8.26 5.46
CA ARG A 29 -10.58 8.95 5.22
C ARG A 29 -11.76 8.28 5.90
N GLU A 30 -11.91 6.97 5.72
CA GLU A 30 -13.07 6.22 6.20
C GLU A 30 -12.93 5.81 7.67
N ARG A 31 -11.97 4.93 8.00
CA ARG A 31 -11.73 4.48 9.38
C ARG A 31 -11.12 5.56 10.27
N ARG A 32 -10.37 6.51 9.68
CA ARG A 32 -9.68 7.62 10.38
C ARG A 32 -8.81 7.12 11.53
N ILE A 33 -8.03 6.08 11.29
CA ILE A 33 -7.08 5.52 12.25
C ILE A 33 -5.63 5.88 11.91
N ALA A 34 -5.37 6.25 10.64
CA ALA A 34 -4.08 6.76 10.17
C ALA A 34 -4.15 8.26 9.83
N GLN A 35 -3.01 8.94 10.03
CA GLN A 35 -2.75 10.31 9.55
C GLN A 35 -2.35 10.28 8.08
N ASP A 36 -1.46 9.35 7.73
CA ASP A 36 -0.93 9.11 6.40
C ASP A 36 -0.60 7.62 6.22
N VAL A 37 -0.41 7.24 4.96
CA VAL A 37 0.05 5.91 4.55
C VAL A 37 1.00 6.12 3.37
N VAL A 38 2.08 5.34 3.33
CA VAL A 38 3.04 5.33 2.24
C VAL A 38 3.33 3.89 1.84
N ALA A 39 3.44 3.63 0.54
CA ALA A 39 4.01 2.41 -0.01
C ALA A 39 5.10 2.76 -1.03
N PHE A 40 6.20 2.03 -0.98
CA PHE A 40 7.35 2.28 -1.83
C PHE A 40 8.01 0.96 -2.25
N ALA A 41 8.25 0.81 -3.55
CA ALA A 41 9.01 -0.31 -4.10
C ALA A 41 10.45 0.12 -4.35
N PHE A 42 11.41 -0.41 -3.58
CA PHE A 42 12.82 -0.08 -3.73
C PHE A 42 13.41 -0.76 -4.99
N PRO A 43 14.02 0.00 -5.90
CA PRO A 43 14.68 -0.54 -7.09
C PRO A 43 16.09 -1.06 -6.75
N ILE A 44 16.16 -2.04 -5.85
CA ILE A 44 17.45 -2.61 -5.42
C ILE A 44 18.09 -3.32 -6.61
N VAL A 45 19.34 -2.99 -6.89
CA VAL A 45 20.08 -3.47 -8.07
C VAL A 45 20.65 -4.87 -7.83
N VAL A 46 21.01 -5.19 -6.58
CA VAL A 46 21.56 -6.49 -6.18
C VAL A 46 20.75 -7.02 -5.00
N GLY A 47 20.10 -8.17 -5.19
CA GLY A 47 19.19 -8.76 -4.21
C GLY A 47 17.72 -8.65 -4.61
N ALA A 48 16.83 -9.12 -3.73
CA ALA A 48 15.40 -9.15 -3.98
C ALA A 48 14.80 -7.72 -4.03
N ALA A 49 13.79 -7.54 -4.86
CA ALA A 49 12.94 -6.35 -4.80
C ALA A 49 12.27 -6.24 -3.41
N MET A 50 12.22 -5.03 -2.85
CA MET A 50 11.56 -4.78 -1.57
C MET A 50 10.37 -3.84 -1.76
N LEU A 51 9.20 -4.27 -1.31
CA LEU A 51 8.04 -3.43 -1.10
C LEU A 51 7.95 -3.08 0.37
N VAL A 52 7.91 -1.79 0.69
CA VAL A 52 7.77 -1.29 2.06
C VAL A 52 6.51 -0.47 2.14
N VAL A 53 5.66 -0.78 3.13
CA VAL A 53 4.44 -0.05 3.43
C VAL A 53 4.47 0.36 4.89
N TRP A 54 4.15 1.61 5.18
CA TRP A 54 4.01 2.09 6.56
C TRP A 54 2.88 3.11 6.67
N ALA A 55 2.37 3.29 7.89
CA ALA A 55 1.35 4.26 8.19
C ALA A 55 1.62 4.93 9.53
N THR A 56 1.22 6.19 9.64
CA THR A 56 1.33 6.95 10.89
C THR A 56 0.00 6.91 11.62
N ALA A 57 -0.06 6.31 12.82
CA ALA A 57 -1.27 6.30 13.64
C ALA A 57 -1.71 7.71 14.06
N ARG A 58 -3.02 7.91 14.19
CA ARG A 58 -3.55 9.14 14.82
C ARG A 58 -3.36 9.11 16.34
N PRO A 59 -3.30 10.28 16.99
CA PRO A 59 -3.26 10.35 18.45
C PRO A 59 -4.41 9.55 19.08
N GLY A 60 -4.09 8.70 20.06
CA GLY A 60 -5.06 7.87 20.76
C GLY A 60 -5.46 6.58 20.03
N VAL A 61 -4.95 6.32 18.83
CA VAL A 61 -5.10 5.04 18.14
C VAL A 61 -3.99 4.10 18.60
N GLU A 62 -4.38 2.88 18.97
CA GLU A 62 -3.43 1.82 19.33
C GLU A 62 -2.72 1.31 18.06
N PRO A 63 -1.37 1.22 18.04
CA PRO A 63 -0.62 0.80 16.87
C PRO A 63 -1.01 -0.56 16.29
N GLY A 64 -1.27 -1.57 17.14
CA GLY A 64 -1.71 -2.90 16.71
C GLY A 64 -3.06 -2.90 16.00
N ALA A 65 -3.99 -2.01 16.39
CA ALA A 65 -5.25 -1.82 15.68
C ALA A 65 -5.05 -1.23 14.27
N LEU A 66 -4.05 -0.37 14.10
CA LEU A 66 -3.67 0.14 12.77
C LEU A 66 -2.97 -0.95 11.96
N GLU A 67 -2.05 -1.70 12.56
CA GLU A 67 -1.33 -2.82 11.93
C GLU A 67 -2.31 -3.88 11.41
N ALA A 68 -3.25 -4.33 12.25
CA ALA A 68 -4.28 -5.30 11.84
C ALA A 68 -5.12 -4.79 10.66
N ALA A 69 -5.49 -3.50 10.68
CA ALA A 69 -6.24 -2.90 9.59
C ALA A 69 -5.41 -2.74 8.30
N MET A 70 -4.09 -2.55 8.41
CA MET A 70 -3.18 -2.58 7.26
C MET A 70 -3.08 -3.99 6.69
N ASP A 71 -2.91 -5.00 7.53
CA ASP A 71 -2.81 -6.41 7.12
C ASP A 71 -4.08 -6.88 6.39
N GLU A 72 -5.27 -6.49 6.87
CA GLU A 72 -6.54 -6.77 6.19
C GLU A 72 -6.56 -6.23 4.75
N GLU A 73 -6.11 -5.00 4.55
CA GLU A 73 -6.12 -4.37 3.23
C GLU A 73 -5.01 -4.89 2.31
N ILE A 74 -3.85 -5.26 2.86
CA ILE A 74 -2.77 -5.92 2.12
C ILE A 74 -3.17 -7.33 1.71
N ALA A 75 -3.81 -8.11 2.59
CA ALA A 75 -4.29 -9.45 2.26
C ALA A 75 -5.32 -9.39 1.13
N ALA A 76 -6.24 -8.42 1.18
CA ALA A 76 -7.24 -8.20 0.15
C ALA A 76 -6.69 -7.51 -1.12
N LEU A 77 -5.38 -7.26 -1.21
CA LEU A 77 -4.70 -6.89 -2.45
C LEU A 77 -4.67 -8.05 -3.43
N ALA A 78 -4.60 -9.29 -2.94
CA ALA A 78 -4.64 -10.50 -3.77
C ALA A 78 -5.94 -10.61 -4.58
N ASP A 79 -7.00 -9.95 -4.12
CA ASP A 79 -8.33 -9.91 -4.73
C ASP A 79 -8.58 -8.63 -5.55
N LEU A 80 -7.54 -7.86 -5.89
CA LEU A 80 -7.67 -6.67 -6.71
C LEU A 80 -8.34 -6.99 -8.07
N ALA A 81 -9.33 -6.19 -8.44
CA ALA A 81 -9.95 -6.28 -9.76
C ALA A 81 -9.00 -5.74 -10.85
N ASP A 82 -9.05 -6.34 -12.04
CA ASP A 82 -8.16 -6.04 -13.17
C ASP A 82 -8.16 -4.55 -13.61
N ASP A 83 -9.26 -3.83 -13.36
CA ASP A 83 -9.41 -2.41 -13.68
C ASP A 83 -8.59 -1.51 -12.75
N GLU A 84 -8.42 -1.89 -11.49
CA GLU A 84 -7.56 -1.19 -10.52
C GLU A 84 -6.08 -1.41 -10.85
N VAL A 85 -5.70 -2.62 -11.27
CA VAL A 85 -4.35 -2.94 -11.74
C VAL A 85 -4.01 -2.15 -13.01
N THR A 86 -4.93 -2.11 -13.98
CA THR A 86 -4.75 -1.35 -15.23
C THR A 86 -4.57 0.14 -14.98
N ARG A 87 -5.24 0.71 -13.97
CA ARG A 87 -5.07 2.12 -13.58
C ARG A 87 -3.67 2.37 -12.97
N ALA A 88 -3.18 1.45 -12.16
CA ALA A 88 -1.86 1.57 -11.52
C ALA A 88 -0.69 1.51 -12.51
N VAL A 89 -0.80 0.74 -13.60
CA VAL A 89 0.24 0.59 -14.64
C VAL A 89 0.35 1.82 -15.56
N ARG A 90 -0.67 2.69 -15.62
CA ARG A 90 -0.73 3.85 -16.53
C ARG A 90 -0.18 5.15 -15.93
N LEU A 91 0.31 5.12 -14.69
CA LEU A 91 0.89 6.24 -13.95
C LEU A 91 2.42 6.18 -14.00
#